data_AF-A0A842MB23-F1
#
_entry.id   AF-A0A842MB23-F1
#
_cell.length_a   1.000
_cell.length_b   1.000
_cell.length_c   1.000
_cell.angle_alpha   90.00
_cell.angle_beta   90.00
_cell.angle_gamma   90.00
#
_symmetry.space_group_name_H-M   'P 1'
#
loop_
_entity.id
_entity.type
_entity.pdbx_description
1 polymer ?
#
loop_
_entity_poly.entity_id
_entity_poly.type
_entity_poly.pdbx_seq_one_letter_code
_entity_poly.pdbx_strand_id
1 'polypeptide(L)' 'GRALDKRHVKDGMVKITRSKDDVVIVVAGGAGRHTLVAPGFGESSKSVTRALKLKNGSYATSIKDYMK' A
#
# COMPACT_ATOMS: atom_id res chain seq x y z
N GLY A 1 -0.62 -17.02 12.49
CA GLY A 1 -1.39 -16.62 11.28
C GLY A 1 -2.76 -17.28 11.32
N ARG A 2 -3.78 -16.70 10.68
CA ARG A 2 -5.08 -17.38 10.52
C ARG A 2 -4.94 -18.60 9.61
N ALA A 3 -5.77 -19.61 9.84
CA ALA A 3 -5.90 -20.76 8.94
C ALA A 3 -6.32 -20.31 7.53
N LEU A 4 -5.89 -21.03 6.50
CA LEU A 4 -6.26 -20.76 5.11
C LEU A 4 -7.78 -20.91 4.94
N ASP A 5 -8.46 -19.84 4.56
CA ASP A 5 -9.86 -19.89 4.17
C ASP A 5 -9.97 -20.41 2.73
N LYS A 6 -10.55 -21.60 2.58
CA LYS A 6 -10.71 -22.28 1.29
C LYS A 6 -11.53 -21.47 0.28
N ARG A 7 -12.37 -20.53 0.74
CA ARG A 7 -13.14 -19.63 -0.16
C ARG A 7 -12.24 -18.72 -1.00
N HIS A 8 -10.99 -18.52 -0.60
CA HIS A 8 -10.01 -17.72 -1.35
C HIS A 8 -9.14 -18.55 -2.30
N VAL A 9 -9.30 -19.89 -2.32
CA VAL A 9 -8.58 -20.78 -3.23
C VAL A 9 -9.41 -20.97 -4.50
N LYS A 10 -8.84 -20.63 -5.65
CA LYS A 10 -9.42 -20.88 -6.97
C LYS A 10 -8.41 -21.63 -7.82
N ASP A 11 -8.80 -22.79 -8.35
CA ASP A 11 -7.93 -23.64 -9.18
C ASP A 11 -6.60 -23.99 -8.49
N GLY A 12 -6.65 -24.25 -7.18
CA GLY A 12 -5.46 -24.55 -6.36
C GLY A 12 -4.57 -23.34 -6.03
N MET A 13 -4.95 -22.14 -6.48
CA MET A 13 -4.17 -20.91 -6.32
C MET A 13 -4.87 -19.93 -5.36
N VAL A 14 -4.08 -19.15 -4.63
CA VAL A 14 -4.59 -18.05 -3.79
C VAL A 14 -4.24 -16.73 -4.46
N LYS A 15 -5.23 -15.87 -4.66
CA LYS A 15 -5.01 -14.52 -5.18
C LYS A 15 -4.28 -13.67 -4.12
N ILE A 16 -3.14 -13.11 -4.51
CA ILE A 16 -2.36 -12.21 -3.65
C ILE A 16 -3.09 -10.88 -3.40
N THR A 17 -3.76 -10.34 -4.42
CA THR A 17 -4.58 -9.12 -4.35
C THR A 17 -6.01 -9.41 -4.84
N ARG A 18 -7.01 -8.74 -4.26
CA ARG A 18 -8.42 -8.93 -4.63
C ARG A 18 -8.82 -8.02 -5.79
N SER A 19 -8.24 -6.83 -5.82
CA SER A 19 -8.47 -5.80 -6.84
C SER A 19 -7.21 -4.96 -7.06
N LYS A 20 -7.21 -4.13 -8.10
CA LYS A 20 -6.16 -3.14 -8.36
C LYS A 20 -5.96 -2.16 -7.20
N ASP A 21 -6.99 -1.90 -6.39
CA ASP A 21 -6.94 -0.94 -5.29
C ASP A 21 -6.16 -1.47 -4.07
N ASP A 22 -5.90 -2.78 -4.02
CA ASP A 22 -5.04 -3.39 -3.00
C ASP A 22 -3.54 -3.19 -3.30
N VAL A 23 -3.16 -2.65 -4.48
CA VAL A 23 -1.78 -2.48 -4.91
C VAL A 23 -1.30 -1.04 -4.69
N VAL A 24 -0.18 -0.87 -3.98
CA VAL A 24 0.52 0.43 -3.91
C VAL A 24 1.76 0.37 -4.79
N ILE A 25 1.91 1.38 -5.66
CA ILE A 25 3.13 1.63 -6.43
C ILE A 25 3.89 2.73 -5.74
N VAL A 26 5.05 2.40 -5.18
CA VAL A 26 5.97 3.37 -4.57
C VAL A 26 7.06 3.69 -5.56
N VAL A 27 7.28 4.98 -5.83
CA VAL A 27 8.39 5.45 -6.68
C VAL A 27 9.33 6.29 -5.82
N ALA A 28 10.48 5.74 -5.43
CA ALA A 28 11.46 6.42 -4.58
C ALA A 28 12.60 7.03 -5.44
N GLY A 29 12.35 8.15 -6.10
CA GLY A 29 13.31 8.82 -6.99
C GLY A 29 12.69 9.16 -8.36
N GLY A 30 13.50 9.69 -9.29
CA GLY A 30 13.05 9.95 -10.67
C GLY A 30 12.52 8.68 -11.35
N ALA A 31 11.68 8.87 -12.38
CA ALA A 31 11.04 7.77 -13.10
C ALA A 31 12.07 6.73 -13.58
N GLY A 32 11.94 5.47 -13.11
CA GLY A 32 12.63 4.32 -13.71
C GLY A 32 13.55 3.48 -12.82
N ARG A 33 14.02 3.93 -11.64
CA ARG A 33 14.99 3.14 -10.85
C ARG A 33 14.50 2.58 -9.51
N HIS A 34 13.36 3.02 -9.00
CA HIS A 34 12.92 2.65 -7.64
C HIS A 34 11.40 2.46 -7.58
N THR A 35 10.86 1.64 -8.49
CA THR A 35 9.44 1.26 -8.43
C THR A 35 9.30 -0.01 -7.60
N LEU A 36 8.55 0.07 -6.49
CA LEU A 36 8.17 -1.09 -5.69
C LEU A 36 6.66 -1.31 -5.79
N VAL A 37 6.27 -2.53 -6.11
CA VAL A 37 4.88 -2.99 -6.06
C VAL A 37 4.68 -3.67 -4.70
N ALA A 38 3.95 -3.02 -3.80
CA ALA A 38 3.59 -3.59 -2.50
C ALA A 38 2.17 -4.16 -2.57
N PRO A 39 1.99 -5.49 -2.60
CA PRO A 39 0.66 -6.08 -2.47
C PRO A 39 0.14 -5.96 -1.03
N GLY A 40 -1.08 -5.47 -0.86
CA GLY A 40 -1.82 -5.63 0.38
C GLY A 40 -2.32 -7.07 0.53
N PHE A 41 -1.89 -7.77 1.58
CA PHE A 41 -2.30 -9.15 1.83
C PHE A 41 -3.54 -9.24 2.72
N GLY A 42 -4.48 -10.10 2.33
CA GLY A 42 -5.59 -10.54 3.17
C GLY A 42 -6.80 -9.60 3.19
N GLU A 43 -7.85 -10.06 3.87
CA GLU A 43 -9.15 -9.38 3.84
C GLU A 43 -9.19 -8.11 4.70
N SER A 44 -8.39 -8.12 5.79
CA SER A 44 -8.38 -7.10 6.84
C SER A 44 -7.45 -5.91 6.59
N SER A 45 -6.51 -6.04 5.63
CA SER A 45 -5.55 -4.98 5.31
C SER A 45 -5.96 -4.32 4.00
N LYS A 46 -6.12 -3.00 4.02
CA LYS A 46 -6.41 -2.20 2.83
C LYS A 46 -5.33 -1.17 2.63
N SER A 47 -4.86 -1.05 1.40
CA SER A 47 -3.97 0.02 0.97
C SER A 47 -4.74 1.34 1.01
N VAL A 48 -4.19 2.34 1.69
CA VAL A 48 -4.78 3.69 1.76
C VAL A 48 -3.74 4.74 1.44
N THR A 49 -4.08 5.65 0.53
CA THR A 49 -3.31 6.87 0.34
C THR A 49 -3.80 7.91 1.34
N ARG A 50 -2.97 8.29 2.30
CA ARG A 50 -3.24 9.39 3.23
C ARG A 50 -2.23 10.50 3.03
N ALA A 51 -2.73 11.73 2.94
CA ALA A 51 -1.87 12.90 2.91
C ALA A 51 -1.11 13.03 4.23
N LEU A 52 0.20 13.27 4.16
CA LEU A 52 1.02 13.58 5.31
C LEU A 52 0.60 14.95 5.85
N LYS A 53 0.32 15.04 7.15
CA LYS A 53 -0.02 16.28 7.84
C LYS A 53 1.09 16.68 8.80
N LEU A 54 1.33 17.97 8.91
CA LEU A 54 2.18 18.57 9.94
C LEU A 54 1.46 18.54 11.30
N LYS A 55 2.19 18.78 12.40
CA LYS A 55 1.61 18.80 13.78
C LYS A 55 0.43 19.76 13.93
N ASN A 56 0.43 20.86 13.17
CA ASN A 56 -0.64 21.86 13.16
C ASN A 56 -1.86 21.46 12.30
N GLY A 57 -1.86 20.27 11.69
CA GLY A 57 -2.96 19.75 10.89
C GLY A 57 -2.95 20.15 9.41
N SER A 58 -2.06 21.05 8.96
CA SER A 58 -1.91 21.39 7.54
C SER A 58 -1.21 20.28 6.76
N TYR A 59 -1.38 20.22 5.44
CA TYR A 59 -0.70 19.24 4.60
C TYR A 59 0.79 19.54 4.50
N ALA A 60 1.62 18.50 4.56
CA ALA A 60 3.04 18.60 4.29
C ALA A 60 3.25 18.72 2.77
N THR A 61 3.87 19.80 2.32
CA THR A 61 4.18 20.05 0.91
C THR A 61 5.62 19.71 0.56
N SER A 62 6.50 19.56 1.56
CA SER A 62 7.87 19.11 1.37
C SER A 62 8.36 18.26 2.55
N ILE A 63 9.40 17.44 2.31
CA ILE A 63 10.06 16.65 3.37
C ILE A 63 10.70 17.57 4.42
N LYS A 64 11.23 18.73 4.00
CA LYS A 64 11.84 19.70 4.92
C LYS A 64 10.83 20.25 5.92
N ASP A 65 9.59 20.46 5.47
CA ASP A 65 8.51 20.92 6.35
C ASP A 65 8.07 19.81 7.32
N TYR A 66 8.08 18.56 6.87
CA TYR A 66 7.69 17.40 7.68
C TYR A 66 8.70 17.04 8.78
N MET A 67 9.99 17.30 8.56
CA MET A 67 11.06 16.96 9.52
C MET A 67 11.32 18.04 10.59
N LYS A 68 10.60 19.16 10.58
CA LYS A 68 10.62 20.17 11.65
C LYS A 68 9.62 19.84 12.76
#